data_AF-A0A959ZRS4-F1
#
_entry.id   AF-A0A959ZRS4-F1
#
_cell.length_a   1.000
_cell.length_b   1.000
_cell.length_c   1.000
_cell.angle_alpha   90.00
_cell.angle_beta   90.00
_cell.angle_gamma   90.00
#
_symmetry.space_group_name_H-M   'P 1'
#
loop_
_entity.id
_entity.type
_entity.pdbx_description
1 polymer ?
#
loop_
_entity_poly.entity_id
_entity_poly.type
_entity_poly.pdbx_seq_one_letter_code
_entity_poly.pdbx_strand_id
1 'polypeptide(L)'
;MSKFGGREVVIVEAVRTPVGRGHKEKGYYKNTHPSTLLAHAYRNVVERAGIDPAEVEDVVAGCVQQFGEQSINIGRNAWLEAGFPIETPATTIDRQCGSAQQAINYAAAMIASGVHDVMIGGGVEHMGHLSFGDAAKVMGEYGYAYSPELLEKYDLVNQGISAEMIADKWEIPKVDLDELAVRSHARAQQATEEGRFEREIAPFQVNGDTYSTDQGIRPGTSLEGLAGLKPAFKEDG
;
A
#
# COMPACT_ATOMS: atom_id res chain seq x y z
N MET A 1 3.90 -35.10 9.64
CA MET A 1 4.54 -33.98 10.37
C MET A 1 4.91 -32.93 9.35
N SER A 2 4.37 -31.72 9.47
CA SER A 2 4.78 -30.57 8.66
C SER A 2 6.31 -30.42 8.73
N LYS A 3 6.95 -30.10 7.59
CA LYS A 3 8.42 -29.91 7.50
C LYS A 3 8.94 -28.71 8.32
N PHE A 4 8.05 -27.95 8.95
CA PHE A 4 8.37 -26.82 9.82
C PHE A 4 7.79 -27.10 11.21
N GLY A 5 8.63 -27.08 12.25
CA GLY A 5 8.24 -27.40 13.63
C GLY A 5 7.43 -26.31 14.35
N GLY A 6 6.87 -25.33 13.62
CA GLY A 6 6.04 -24.26 14.17
C GLY A 6 4.54 -24.55 14.07
N ARG A 7 3.72 -23.71 14.68
CA ARG A 7 2.25 -23.74 14.53
C ARG A 7 1.88 -23.47 13.06
N GLU A 8 0.81 -24.10 12.59
CA GLU A 8 0.21 -23.75 11.31
C GLU A 8 -0.40 -22.35 11.40
N VAL A 9 -0.19 -21.54 10.36
CA VAL A 9 -0.71 -20.17 10.28
C VAL A 9 -1.71 -20.10 9.14
N VAL A 10 -2.87 -19.52 9.42
CA VAL A 10 -3.94 -19.33 8.43
C VAL A 10 -4.30 -17.84 8.32
N ILE A 11 -4.75 -17.44 7.13
CA ILE A 11 -5.37 -16.11 6.92
C ILE A 11 -6.88 -16.30 7.12
N VAL A 12 -7.41 -15.72 8.18
CA VAL A 12 -8.85 -15.81 8.51
C VAL A 12 -9.68 -14.88 7.62
N GLU A 13 -9.23 -13.62 7.46
CA GLU A 13 -9.88 -12.64 6.61
C GLU A 13 -8.87 -11.64 6.02
N ALA A 14 -9.23 -11.02 4.89
CA ALA A 14 -8.47 -9.95 4.25
C ALA A 14 -9.42 -8.91 3.63
N VAL A 15 -9.14 -7.63 3.88
CA VAL A 15 -9.92 -6.51 3.33
C VAL A 15 -8.99 -5.40 2.85
N ARG A 16 -9.49 -4.56 1.95
CA ARG A 16 -8.85 -3.31 1.56
C ARG A 16 -9.89 -2.23 1.28
N THR A 17 -9.50 -0.97 1.38
CA THR A 17 -10.29 0.11 0.79
C THR A 17 -10.20 0.04 -0.74
N PRO A 18 -11.12 0.67 -1.48
CA PRO A 18 -10.85 1.04 -2.86
C PRO A 18 -9.53 1.82 -2.95
N VAL A 19 -8.80 1.69 -4.05
CA VAL A 19 -7.57 2.43 -4.29
C VAL A 19 -7.92 3.78 -4.93
N GLY A 20 -7.71 4.86 -4.19
CA GLY A 20 -7.84 6.23 -4.69
C GLY A 20 -6.59 6.68 -5.46
N ARG A 21 -6.76 7.67 -6.35
CA ARG A 21 -5.63 8.34 -7.01
C ARG A 21 -4.95 9.31 -6.04
N GLY A 22 -3.63 9.31 -6.00
CA GLY A 22 -2.82 10.35 -5.34
C GLY A 22 -2.85 11.69 -6.11
N HIS A 23 -4.04 12.28 -6.29
CA HIS A 23 -4.22 13.55 -7.00
C HIS A 23 -4.99 14.53 -6.12
N LYS A 24 -4.43 15.72 -5.90
CA LYS A 24 -4.97 16.76 -4.98
C LYS A 24 -6.44 17.09 -5.22
N GLU A 25 -6.86 17.22 -6.48
CA GLU A 25 -8.26 17.55 -6.77
C GLU A 25 -9.20 16.37 -7.01
N LYS A 26 -8.67 15.27 -7.56
CA LYS A 26 -9.48 14.19 -8.12
C LYS A 26 -9.46 12.93 -7.27
N GLY A 27 -8.51 12.77 -6.36
CA GLY A 27 -8.39 11.58 -5.52
C GLY A 27 -9.61 11.38 -4.62
N TYR A 28 -10.11 10.15 -4.48
CA TYR A 28 -11.20 9.84 -3.55
C TYR A 28 -10.92 10.34 -2.14
N TYR A 29 -9.70 10.10 -1.66
CA TYR A 29 -9.30 10.34 -0.27
C TYR A 29 -8.57 11.66 -0.06
N LYS A 30 -8.64 12.59 -1.01
CA LYS A 30 -7.89 13.86 -0.99
C LYS A 30 -8.10 14.77 0.24
N ASN A 31 -9.07 14.45 1.10
CA ASN A 31 -9.38 15.16 2.35
C ASN A 31 -9.59 14.16 3.51
N THR A 32 -9.17 12.91 3.35
CA THR A 32 -9.35 11.85 4.33
C THR A 32 -8.02 11.56 4.98
N HIS A 33 -7.99 11.58 6.31
CA HIS A 33 -6.78 11.29 7.06
C HIS A 33 -6.38 9.80 6.90
N PRO A 34 -5.10 9.45 6.74
CA PRO A 34 -4.64 8.06 6.56
C PRO A 34 -5.06 7.14 7.71
N SER A 35 -5.02 7.64 8.94
CA SER A 35 -5.49 6.89 10.12
C SER A 35 -6.95 6.45 9.97
N THR A 36 -7.82 7.30 9.40
CA THR A 36 -9.23 6.97 9.13
C THR A 36 -9.36 5.87 8.06
N LEU A 37 -8.50 5.88 7.04
CA LEU A 37 -8.46 4.82 6.02
C LEU A 37 -8.10 3.46 6.63
N LEU A 38 -7.04 3.44 7.43
CA LEU A 38 -6.57 2.21 8.07
C LEU A 38 -7.54 1.72 9.16
N ALA A 39 -8.12 2.63 9.95
CA ALA A 39 -9.14 2.31 10.95
C ALA A 39 -10.39 1.71 10.32
N HIS A 40 -10.78 2.16 9.12
CA HIS A 40 -11.86 1.56 8.36
C HIS A 40 -11.53 0.12 7.92
N ALA A 41 -10.31 -0.14 7.46
CA ALA A 41 -9.87 -1.49 7.12
C ALA A 41 -9.85 -2.40 8.37
N TYR A 42 -9.36 -1.90 9.50
CA TYR A 42 -9.38 -2.63 10.77
C TYR A 42 -10.79 -2.99 11.23
N ARG A 43 -11.74 -2.04 11.20
CA ARG A 43 -13.14 -2.32 11.53
C ARG A 43 -13.72 -3.43 10.64
N ASN A 44 -13.52 -3.33 9.33
CA ASN A 44 -14.07 -4.31 8.40
C ASN A 44 -13.43 -5.69 8.52
N VAL A 45 -12.10 -5.80 8.71
CA VAL A 45 -11.46 -7.12 8.82
C VAL A 45 -11.87 -7.83 10.09
N VAL A 46 -11.97 -7.11 11.22
CA VAL A 46 -12.42 -7.68 12.49
C VAL A 46 -13.90 -8.06 12.43
N GLU A 47 -14.76 -7.18 11.90
CA GLU A 47 -16.19 -7.44 11.73
C GLU A 47 -16.44 -8.66 10.84
N ARG A 48 -15.77 -8.77 9.70
CA ARG A 48 -15.94 -9.89 8.76
C ARG A 48 -15.33 -11.19 9.28
N ALA A 49 -14.24 -11.12 10.04
CA ALA A 49 -13.70 -12.28 10.74
C ALA A 49 -14.62 -12.76 11.87
N GLY A 50 -15.48 -11.89 12.41
CA GLY A 50 -16.44 -12.24 13.46
C GLY A 50 -15.80 -12.50 14.82
N ILE A 51 -14.66 -11.84 15.11
CA ILE A 51 -13.90 -12.00 16.36
C ILE A 51 -14.11 -10.80 17.29
N ASP A 52 -13.90 -10.98 18.60
CA ASP A 52 -13.78 -9.86 19.53
C ASP A 52 -12.46 -9.11 19.22
N PRO A 53 -12.46 -7.78 19.04
CA PRO A 53 -11.23 -7.02 18.88
C PRO A 53 -10.19 -7.26 19.98
N ALA A 54 -10.61 -7.64 21.19
CA ALA A 54 -9.74 -8.00 22.31
C ALA A 54 -8.95 -9.31 22.12
N GLU A 55 -9.33 -10.14 21.15
CA GLU A 55 -8.57 -11.34 20.76
C GLU A 55 -7.30 -10.98 19.98
N VAL A 56 -7.24 -9.79 19.36
CA VAL A 56 -6.06 -9.36 18.60
C VAL A 56 -4.96 -8.94 19.58
N GLU A 57 -3.84 -9.67 19.56
CA GLU A 57 -2.77 -9.48 20.54
C GLU A 57 -1.68 -8.50 20.09
N ASP A 58 -1.53 -8.26 18.78
CA ASP A 58 -0.65 -7.23 18.22
C ASP A 58 -1.03 -6.92 16.76
N VAL A 59 -0.69 -5.71 16.31
CA VAL A 59 -0.99 -5.20 14.98
C VAL A 59 0.28 -4.66 14.34
N VAL A 60 0.59 -5.13 13.13
CA VAL A 60 1.72 -4.62 12.35
C VAL A 60 1.19 -3.90 11.12
N ALA A 61 1.59 -2.64 10.95
CA ALA A 61 1.18 -1.80 9.82
C ALA A 61 2.39 -1.36 8.99
N GLY A 62 2.38 -1.65 7.70
CA GLY A 62 3.33 -1.07 6.76
C GLY A 62 2.98 0.38 6.42
N CYS A 63 3.97 1.28 6.51
CA CYS A 63 3.87 2.66 6.03
C CYS A 63 5.27 3.17 5.68
N VAL A 64 5.45 3.70 4.46
CA VAL A 64 6.76 4.14 3.97
C VAL A 64 7.00 5.59 4.38
N GLN A 65 6.07 6.50 4.06
CA GLN A 65 6.26 7.92 4.35
C GLN A 65 5.83 8.29 5.77
N GLN A 66 6.62 7.88 6.78
CA GLN A 66 6.30 8.06 8.21
C GLN A 66 6.61 9.47 8.75
N PHE A 67 6.09 10.51 8.09
CA PHE A 67 6.12 11.90 8.58
C PHE A 67 4.71 12.51 8.55
N GLY A 68 4.52 13.63 9.25
CA GLY A 68 3.22 14.30 9.30
C GLY A 68 2.10 13.39 9.79
N GLU A 69 0.97 13.36 9.07
CA GLU A 69 -0.22 12.55 9.38
C GLU A 69 0.01 11.03 9.42
N GLN A 70 1.15 10.54 8.91
CA GLN A 70 1.53 9.12 8.90
C GLN A 70 2.64 8.78 9.91
N SER A 71 3.04 9.74 10.74
CA SER A 71 4.07 9.56 11.76
C SER A 71 3.51 9.02 13.09
N ILE A 72 4.40 8.84 14.07
CA ILE A 72 4.07 8.47 15.45
C ILE A 72 3.15 7.22 15.47
N ASN A 73 3.64 6.16 14.84
CA ASN A 73 2.98 4.85 14.78
C ASN A 73 1.54 4.90 14.25
N ILE A 74 1.40 5.12 12.93
CA ILE A 74 0.09 5.18 12.25
C ILE A 74 -0.75 3.91 12.45
N GLY A 75 -0.10 2.75 12.60
CA GLY A 75 -0.78 1.50 12.95
C GLY A 75 -1.53 1.59 14.29
N ARG A 76 -0.89 2.19 15.31
CA ARG A 76 -1.51 2.40 16.63
C ARG A 76 -2.59 3.47 16.60
N ASN A 77 -2.35 4.56 15.89
CA ASN A 77 -3.34 5.65 15.78
C ASN A 77 -4.63 5.15 15.14
N ALA A 78 -4.52 4.38 14.06
CA ALA A 78 -5.66 3.78 13.37
C ALA A 78 -6.39 2.73 14.21
N TRP A 79 -5.67 1.93 15.00
CA TRP A 79 -6.27 0.95 15.90
C TRP A 79 -7.16 1.62 16.96
N LEU A 80 -6.65 2.69 17.60
CA LEU A 80 -7.41 3.46 18.58
C LEU A 80 -8.57 4.23 17.92
N GLU A 81 -8.36 4.79 16.73
CA GLU A 81 -9.41 5.46 15.96
C GLU A 81 -10.54 4.49 15.54
N ALA A 82 -10.23 3.21 15.34
CA ALA A 82 -11.24 2.17 15.10
C ALA A 82 -12.13 1.90 16.34
N GLY A 83 -11.78 2.43 17.51
CA GLY A 83 -12.50 2.23 18.78
C GLY A 83 -12.15 0.90 19.46
N PHE A 84 -11.02 0.30 19.10
CA PHE A 84 -10.59 -1.00 19.61
C PHE A 84 -9.80 -0.90 20.93
N PRO A 85 -9.64 -2.02 21.67
CA PRO A 85 -9.03 -2.04 23.00
C PRO A 85 -7.65 -1.39 23.08
N ILE A 86 -7.37 -0.74 24.21
CA ILE A 86 -6.10 -0.05 24.42
C ILE A 86 -4.96 -1.04 24.69
N GLU A 87 -5.28 -2.26 25.09
CA GLU A 87 -4.36 -3.31 25.50
C GLU A 87 -3.57 -3.87 24.32
N THR A 88 -4.16 -3.92 23.11
CA THR A 88 -3.51 -4.42 21.90
C THR A 88 -2.43 -3.45 21.42
N PRO A 89 -1.12 -3.77 21.50
CA PRO A 89 -0.07 -2.95 20.90
C PRO A 89 -0.20 -2.88 19.38
N ALA A 90 0.54 -1.94 18.80
CA ALA A 90 0.74 -1.91 17.36
C ALA A 90 2.14 -1.39 17.02
N THR A 91 2.67 -1.80 15.88
CA THR A 91 3.96 -1.34 15.36
C THR A 91 3.84 -0.93 13.90
N THR A 92 4.42 0.22 13.55
CA THR A 92 4.56 0.64 12.15
C THR A 92 5.94 0.26 11.63
N ILE A 93 6.00 -0.32 10.43
CA ILE A 93 7.25 -0.77 9.80
C ILE A 93 7.41 -0.19 8.39
N ASP A 94 8.67 -0.05 7.99
CA ASP A 94 9.06 0.35 6.64
C ASP A 94 9.98 -0.73 6.03
N ARG A 95 9.49 -1.35 4.95
CA ARG A 95 10.24 -2.19 4.00
C ARG A 95 9.98 -1.71 2.56
N GLN A 96 9.91 -0.39 2.39
CA GLN A 96 9.57 0.28 1.15
C GLN A 96 8.27 -0.28 0.55
N CYS A 97 8.21 -0.51 -0.76
CA CYS A 97 7.02 -1.02 -1.45
C CYS A 97 6.49 -2.37 -0.90
N GLY A 98 7.31 -3.11 -0.14
CA GLY A 98 6.94 -4.38 0.49
C GLY A 98 6.43 -4.28 1.93
N SER A 99 6.21 -3.08 2.46
CA SER A 99 5.92 -2.88 3.90
C SER A 99 4.69 -3.63 4.41
N ALA A 100 3.56 -3.58 3.70
CA ALA A 100 2.34 -4.27 4.12
C ALA A 100 2.49 -5.79 4.03
N GLN A 101 3.15 -6.31 2.99
CA GLN A 101 3.46 -7.73 2.90
C GLN A 101 4.43 -8.17 4.02
N GLN A 102 5.39 -7.32 4.39
CA GLN A 102 6.28 -7.59 5.50
C GLN A 102 5.53 -7.64 6.84
N ALA A 103 4.50 -6.82 7.01
CA ALA A 103 3.66 -6.84 8.21
C ALA A 103 2.95 -8.20 8.36
N ILE A 104 2.41 -8.72 7.25
CA ILE A 104 1.82 -10.08 7.20
C ILE A 104 2.87 -11.14 7.52
N ASN A 105 4.08 -11.04 6.97
CA ASN A 105 5.17 -11.98 7.25
C ASN A 105 5.57 -11.96 8.74
N TYR A 106 5.59 -10.79 9.38
CA TYR A 106 5.85 -10.69 10.82
C TYR A 106 4.73 -11.31 11.64
N ALA A 107 3.47 -11.01 11.34
CA ALA A 107 2.33 -11.64 12.00
C ALA A 107 2.40 -13.18 11.89
N ALA A 108 2.67 -13.69 10.68
CA ALA A 108 2.81 -15.13 10.46
C ALA A 108 3.97 -15.75 11.25
N ALA A 109 5.13 -15.09 11.32
CA ALA A 109 6.28 -15.59 12.08
C ALA A 109 6.01 -15.63 13.60
N MET A 110 5.33 -14.61 14.11
CA MET A 110 4.97 -14.52 15.53
C MET A 110 3.92 -15.57 15.93
N ILE A 111 2.94 -15.83 15.06
CA ILE A 111 1.96 -16.90 15.26
C ILE A 111 2.62 -18.28 15.15
N ALA A 112 3.43 -18.50 14.11
CA ALA A 112 4.13 -19.78 13.91
C ALA A 112 5.07 -20.14 15.07
N SER A 113 5.71 -19.15 15.68
CA SER A 113 6.60 -19.32 16.85
C SER A 113 5.84 -19.47 18.17
N GLY A 114 4.55 -19.15 18.17
CA GLY A 114 3.67 -19.25 19.33
C GLY A 114 3.78 -18.10 20.33
N VAL A 115 4.31 -16.96 19.89
CA VAL A 115 4.33 -15.72 20.68
C VAL A 115 2.94 -15.07 20.70
N HIS A 116 2.20 -15.20 19.59
CA HIS A 116 0.83 -14.74 19.47
C HIS A 116 -0.08 -15.84 18.88
N ASP A 117 -1.38 -15.72 19.11
CA ASP A 117 -2.43 -16.56 18.56
C ASP A 117 -3.20 -15.83 17.45
N VAL A 118 -3.46 -14.52 17.61
CA VAL A 118 -4.19 -13.69 16.65
C VAL A 118 -3.51 -12.34 16.46
N MET A 119 -3.23 -11.99 15.21
CA MET A 119 -2.59 -10.72 14.83
C MET A 119 -3.19 -10.17 13.55
N ILE A 120 -3.10 -8.85 13.38
CA ILE A 120 -3.43 -8.18 12.12
C ILE A 120 -2.15 -7.67 11.46
N GLY A 121 -1.92 -8.06 10.21
CA GLY A 121 -0.89 -7.50 9.33
C GLY A 121 -1.54 -6.70 8.21
N GLY A 122 -1.14 -5.45 8.02
CA GLY A 122 -1.70 -4.59 6.98
C GLY A 122 -0.81 -3.39 6.67
N GLY A 123 -1.39 -2.32 6.14
CA GLY A 123 -0.65 -1.08 5.89
C GLY A 123 -1.50 0.03 5.30
N VAL A 124 -0.94 1.24 5.28
CA VAL A 124 -1.58 2.43 4.72
C VAL A 124 -0.54 3.36 4.12
N GLU A 125 -0.91 4.04 3.05
CA GLU A 125 -0.12 5.10 2.44
C GLU A 125 -1.05 6.16 1.84
N HIS A 126 -0.73 7.44 2.02
CA HIS A 126 -1.51 8.58 1.56
C HIS A 126 -0.70 9.53 0.68
N MET A 127 -0.36 9.03 -0.50
CA MET A 127 0.47 9.75 -1.49
C MET A 127 -0.17 11.03 -2.05
N GLY A 128 -1.48 11.24 -1.83
CA GLY A 128 -2.19 12.45 -2.24
C GLY A 128 -1.90 13.66 -1.36
N HIS A 129 -1.71 13.45 -0.05
CA HIS A 129 -1.27 14.50 0.87
C HIS A 129 0.25 14.51 1.04
N LEU A 130 0.85 13.33 1.19
CA LEU A 130 2.28 13.17 1.46
C LEU A 130 2.92 12.44 0.27
N SER A 131 3.35 13.19 -0.74
CA SER A 131 3.99 12.61 -1.92
C SER A 131 5.47 12.34 -1.69
N PHE A 132 6.13 11.55 -2.54
CA PHE A 132 7.59 11.41 -2.50
C PHE A 132 8.34 12.74 -2.67
N GLY A 133 7.74 13.71 -3.39
CA GLY A 133 8.29 15.07 -3.48
C GLY A 133 8.28 15.80 -2.14
N ASP A 134 7.32 15.51 -1.28
CA ASP A 134 7.27 16.07 0.07
C ASP A 134 8.28 15.39 1.00
N ALA A 135 8.51 14.08 0.86
CA ALA A 135 9.60 13.38 1.53
C ALA A 135 10.97 13.99 1.17
N ALA A 136 11.19 14.32 -0.10
CA ALA A 136 12.42 14.98 -0.54
C ALA A 136 12.62 16.37 0.10
N LYS A 137 11.54 17.15 0.26
CA LYS A 137 11.61 18.44 0.98
C LYS A 137 11.97 18.25 2.45
N VAL A 138 11.35 17.28 3.12
CA VAL A 138 11.64 16.98 4.53
C VAL A 138 13.12 16.58 4.69
N MET A 139 13.66 15.75 3.80
CA MET A 139 15.10 15.43 3.81
C MET A 139 15.98 16.67 3.56
N GLY A 140 15.56 17.58 2.67
CA GLY A 140 16.26 18.83 2.45
C GLY A 140 16.31 19.75 3.68
N GLU A 141 15.30 19.68 4.54
CA GLU A 141 15.18 20.50 5.76
C GLU A 141 15.88 19.87 6.97
N TYR A 142 15.72 18.56 7.17
CA TYR A 142 16.17 17.86 8.39
C TYR A 142 17.42 16.97 8.18
N GLY A 143 17.87 16.82 6.94
CA GLY A 143 19.00 15.99 6.57
C GLY A 143 18.63 14.82 5.65
N TYR A 144 19.56 14.47 4.76
CA TYR A 144 19.36 13.38 3.80
C TYR A 144 19.54 12.02 4.46
N ALA A 145 18.70 11.07 4.07
CA ALA A 145 18.77 9.69 4.56
C ALA A 145 20.02 8.92 4.08
N TYR A 146 20.73 9.44 3.09
CA TYR A 146 21.91 8.82 2.47
C TYR A 146 23.16 9.61 2.82
N SER A 147 24.16 8.95 3.41
CA SER A 147 25.45 9.58 3.72
C SER A 147 26.32 9.72 2.46
N PRO A 148 27.29 10.65 2.42
CA PRO A 148 28.25 10.75 1.34
C PRO A 148 28.96 9.42 1.04
N GLU A 149 29.39 8.69 2.07
CA GLU A 149 30.07 7.39 1.93
C GLU A 149 29.17 6.29 1.36
N LEU A 150 27.84 6.39 1.54
CA LEU A 150 26.89 5.50 0.89
C LEU A 150 26.79 5.82 -0.60
N LEU A 151 26.69 7.11 -0.94
CA LEU A 151 26.57 7.59 -2.32
C LEU A 151 27.85 7.40 -3.14
N GLU A 152 29.02 7.36 -2.50
CA GLU A 152 30.28 6.96 -3.15
C GLU A 152 30.30 5.49 -3.58
N LYS A 153 29.55 4.63 -2.88
CA LYS A 153 29.53 3.18 -3.12
C LYS A 153 28.43 2.76 -4.08
N TYR A 154 27.30 3.46 -4.05
CA TYR A 154 26.10 3.08 -4.78
C TYR A 154 25.49 4.26 -5.52
N ASP A 155 25.22 4.06 -6.80
CA ASP A 155 24.49 5.00 -7.62
C ASP A 155 22.98 4.89 -7.32
N LEU A 156 22.52 5.68 -6.36
CA LEU A 156 21.12 5.71 -5.94
C LEU A 156 20.31 6.63 -6.85
N VAL A 157 19.56 6.02 -7.77
CA VAL A 157 18.67 6.74 -8.69
C VAL A 157 17.21 6.66 -8.27
N ASN A 158 16.39 7.57 -8.79
CA ASN A 158 14.94 7.49 -8.65
C ASN A 158 14.39 6.18 -9.27
N GLN A 159 13.32 5.63 -8.70
CA GLN A 159 12.71 4.38 -9.16
C GLN A 159 12.29 4.42 -10.64
N GLY A 160 11.83 5.57 -11.14
CA GLY A 160 11.51 5.75 -12.56
C GLY A 160 12.74 5.58 -13.45
N ILE A 161 13.86 6.20 -13.09
CA ILE A 161 15.14 6.03 -13.79
C ILE A 161 15.65 4.58 -13.68
N SER A 162 15.48 3.95 -12.52
CA SER A 162 15.82 2.53 -12.37
C SER A 162 14.99 1.63 -13.31
N ALA A 163 13.73 1.98 -13.59
CA ALA A 163 12.92 1.27 -14.57
C ALA A 163 13.43 1.48 -16.01
N GLU A 164 13.81 2.71 -16.36
CA GLU A 164 14.46 3.00 -17.67
C GLU A 164 15.74 2.19 -17.84
N MET A 165 16.59 2.13 -16.81
CA MET A 165 17.82 1.33 -16.85
C MET A 165 17.55 -0.17 -17.04
N ILE A 166 16.45 -0.69 -16.50
CA ILE A 166 16.03 -2.08 -16.73
C ILE A 166 15.59 -2.25 -18.18
N ALA A 167 14.77 -1.34 -18.72
CA ALA A 167 14.32 -1.38 -20.09
C ALA A 167 15.50 -1.31 -21.07
N ASP A 168 16.42 -0.37 -20.88
CA ASP A 168 17.63 -0.20 -21.68
C ASP A 168 18.54 -1.44 -21.61
N LYS A 169 18.78 -1.99 -20.41
CA LYS A 169 19.67 -3.14 -20.22
C LYS A 169 19.16 -4.41 -20.91
N TRP A 170 17.84 -4.61 -20.94
CA TRP A 170 17.21 -5.79 -21.50
C TRP A 170 16.54 -5.53 -22.85
N GLU A 171 16.78 -4.35 -23.44
CA GLU A 171 16.26 -3.91 -24.73
C GLU A 171 14.74 -4.08 -24.84
N ILE A 172 14.01 -3.76 -23.76
CA ILE A 172 12.55 -3.89 -23.70
C ILE A 172 11.92 -2.71 -24.44
N PRO A 173 11.26 -2.93 -25.60
CA PRO A 173 10.73 -1.84 -26.37
C PRO A 173 9.48 -1.25 -25.70
N LYS A 174 9.27 0.07 -25.87
CA LYS A 174 8.10 0.79 -25.32
C LYS A 174 6.76 0.11 -25.65
N VAL A 175 6.62 -0.44 -26.86
CA VAL A 175 5.39 -1.12 -27.28
C VAL A 175 5.05 -2.32 -26.39
N ASP A 176 6.04 -3.09 -25.91
CA ASP A 176 5.80 -4.23 -25.03
C ASP A 176 5.32 -3.77 -23.64
N LEU A 177 5.86 -2.64 -23.17
CA LEU A 177 5.44 -2.00 -21.91
C LEU A 177 4.00 -1.44 -22.03
N ASP A 178 3.69 -0.80 -23.16
CA ASP A 178 2.34 -0.30 -23.45
C ASP A 178 1.34 -1.47 -23.57
N GLU A 179 1.69 -2.57 -24.21
CA GLU A 179 0.87 -3.79 -24.29
C GLU A 179 0.61 -4.41 -22.91
N LEU A 180 1.61 -4.40 -22.02
CA LEU A 180 1.42 -4.81 -20.64
C LEU A 180 0.43 -3.89 -19.91
N ALA A 181 0.55 -2.57 -20.09
CA ALA A 181 -0.34 -1.59 -19.48
C ALA A 181 -1.80 -1.71 -19.98
N VAL A 182 -2.01 -1.88 -21.29
CA VAL A 182 -3.35 -2.12 -21.88
C VAL A 182 -3.96 -3.39 -21.29
N ARG A 183 -3.21 -4.50 -21.27
CA ARG A 183 -3.70 -5.77 -20.70
C ARG A 183 -4.01 -5.65 -19.20
N SER A 184 -3.20 -4.89 -18.47
CA SER A 184 -3.43 -4.63 -17.03
C SER A 184 -4.74 -3.90 -16.80
N HIS A 185 -4.99 -2.79 -17.52
CA HIS A 185 -6.24 -2.04 -17.41
C HIS A 185 -7.46 -2.87 -17.83
N ALA A 186 -7.37 -3.62 -18.93
CA ALA A 186 -8.46 -4.48 -19.40
C ALA A 186 -8.80 -5.57 -18.38
N ARG A 187 -7.81 -6.22 -17.79
CA ARG A 187 -8.02 -7.25 -16.74
C ARG A 187 -8.62 -6.66 -15.46
N ALA A 188 -8.15 -5.49 -15.03
CA ALA A 188 -8.68 -4.83 -13.84
C ALA A 188 -10.14 -4.39 -14.06
N GLN A 189 -10.45 -3.86 -15.24
CA GLN A 189 -11.82 -3.52 -15.64
C GLN A 189 -12.71 -4.78 -15.63
N GLN A 190 -12.29 -5.85 -16.30
CA GLN A 190 -13.03 -7.11 -16.34
C GLN A 190 -13.28 -7.66 -14.93
N ALA A 191 -12.26 -7.67 -14.06
CA ALA A 191 -12.41 -8.14 -12.68
C ALA A 191 -13.40 -7.29 -11.86
N THR A 192 -13.46 -5.99 -12.14
CA THR A 192 -14.43 -5.08 -11.52
C THR A 192 -15.84 -5.33 -12.04
N GLU A 193 -16.03 -5.47 -13.35
CA GLU A 193 -17.33 -5.73 -13.99
C GLU A 193 -17.91 -7.10 -13.60
N GLU A 194 -17.04 -8.09 -13.37
CA GLU A 194 -17.41 -9.43 -12.91
C GLU A 194 -17.56 -9.54 -11.38
N GLY A 195 -17.41 -8.44 -10.63
CA GLY A 195 -17.58 -8.43 -9.17
C GLY A 195 -16.49 -9.17 -8.38
N ARG A 196 -15.34 -9.47 -9.00
CA ARG A 196 -14.27 -10.26 -8.36
C ARG A 196 -13.65 -9.58 -7.13
N PHE A 197 -13.74 -8.25 -7.05
CA PHE A 197 -13.24 -7.47 -5.92
C PHE A 197 -14.28 -7.20 -4.83
N GLU A 198 -15.55 -7.59 -5.01
CA GLU A 198 -16.62 -7.29 -4.05
C GLU A 198 -16.34 -7.89 -2.66
N ARG A 199 -15.72 -9.07 -2.62
CA ARG A 199 -15.34 -9.71 -1.35
C ARG A 199 -14.23 -8.94 -0.63
N GLU A 200 -13.23 -8.42 -1.31
CA GLU A 200 -12.05 -7.81 -0.68
C GLU A 200 -12.19 -6.31 -0.44
N ILE A 201 -13.01 -5.61 -1.23
CA ILE A 201 -13.23 -4.17 -1.06
C ILE A 201 -14.21 -3.93 0.09
N ALA A 202 -13.80 -3.08 1.03
CA ALA A 202 -14.67 -2.45 2.01
C ALA A 202 -15.12 -1.08 1.45
N PRO A 203 -16.40 -0.90 1.08
CA PRO A 203 -16.87 0.37 0.54
C PRO A 203 -16.62 1.52 1.51
N PHE A 204 -16.06 2.62 0.99
CA PHE A 204 -15.64 3.75 1.81
C PHE A 204 -16.48 4.99 1.50
N GLN A 205 -17.02 5.63 2.54
CA GLN A 205 -17.79 6.85 2.41
C GLN A 205 -16.91 8.10 2.50
N VAL A 206 -17.03 9.01 1.53
CA VAL A 206 -16.35 10.30 1.53
C VAL A 206 -17.36 11.38 1.13
N ASN A 207 -17.58 12.38 1.98
CA ASN A 207 -18.46 13.52 1.70
C ASN A 207 -19.88 13.14 1.21
N GLY A 208 -20.41 12.01 1.69
CA GLY A 208 -21.73 11.50 1.32
C GLY A 208 -21.74 10.56 0.10
N ASP A 209 -20.65 10.47 -0.65
CA ASP A 209 -20.48 9.48 -1.72
C ASP A 209 -19.91 8.17 -1.17
N THR A 210 -20.33 7.04 -1.73
CA THR A 210 -19.78 5.72 -1.42
C THR A 210 -18.91 5.25 -2.58
N TYR A 211 -17.64 4.99 -2.30
CA TYR A 211 -16.72 4.39 -3.27
C TYR A 211 -16.57 2.90 -3.01
N SER A 212 -16.77 2.09 -4.06
CA SER A 212 -16.66 0.62 -4.03
C SER A 212 -15.80 0.05 -5.16
N THR A 213 -15.16 0.91 -5.96
CA THR A 213 -14.35 0.52 -7.13
C THR A 213 -13.03 1.26 -7.14
N ASP A 214 -11.97 0.67 -7.69
CA ASP A 214 -10.65 1.30 -7.74
C ASP A 214 -10.61 2.46 -8.75
N GLN A 215 -10.16 3.64 -8.30
CA GLN A 215 -10.15 4.87 -9.10
C GLN A 215 -9.11 4.85 -10.23
N GLY A 216 -8.10 3.98 -10.13
CA GLY A 216 -6.98 3.90 -11.08
C GLY A 216 -7.36 3.30 -12.43
N ILE A 217 -8.45 2.54 -12.51
CA ILE A 217 -8.84 1.80 -13.71
C ILE A 217 -9.27 2.78 -14.82
N ARG A 218 -8.80 2.54 -16.04
CA ARG A 218 -9.07 3.37 -17.22
C ARG A 218 -9.68 2.50 -18.34
N PRO A 219 -11.01 2.35 -18.35
CA PRO A 219 -11.69 1.66 -19.44
C PRO A 219 -11.32 2.28 -20.79
N GLY A 220 -11.11 1.43 -21.80
CA GLY A 220 -10.74 1.87 -23.14
C GLY A 220 -9.29 2.33 -23.31
N THR A 221 -8.39 2.04 -22.35
CA THR A 221 -6.95 2.21 -22.56
C THR A 221 -6.51 1.45 -23.83
N SER A 222 -5.84 2.14 -24.75
CA SER A 222 -5.41 1.60 -26.04
C SER A 222 -3.93 1.85 -26.29
N LEU A 223 -3.33 1.04 -27.17
CA LEU A 223 -1.93 1.24 -27.59
C LEU A 223 -1.72 2.61 -28.21
N GLU A 224 -2.63 3.06 -29.08
CA GLU A 224 -2.56 4.40 -29.70
C GLU A 224 -2.58 5.51 -28.63
N GLY A 225 -3.46 5.38 -27.62
CA GLY A 225 -3.54 6.34 -26.53
C GLY A 225 -2.28 6.37 -25.67
N LEU A 226 -1.68 5.21 -25.37
CA LEU A 226 -0.46 5.11 -24.58
C LEU A 226 0.80 5.54 -25.35
N ALA A 227 0.85 5.28 -26.65
CA ALA A 227 1.93 5.73 -27.53
C ALA A 227 2.00 7.26 -27.61
N GLY A 228 0.86 7.95 -27.45
CA GLY A 228 0.81 9.42 -27.39
C GLY A 228 1.24 10.04 -26.06
N LEU A 229 1.53 9.25 -25.03
CA LEU A 229 1.99 9.77 -23.74
C LEU A 229 3.46 10.18 -23.79
N LYS A 230 3.78 11.28 -23.11
CA LYS A 230 5.17 11.71 -22.94
C LYS A 230 5.86 10.80 -21.92
N PRO A 231 7.15 10.48 -22.12
CA PRO A 231 7.97 9.86 -21.09
C PRO A 231 7.93 10.63 -19.78
N ALA A 232 7.90 9.91 -18.65
CA ALA A 232 7.67 10.52 -17.34
C ALA A 232 8.97 10.88 -16.59
N PHE A 233 10.09 10.22 -16.91
CA PHE A 233 11.32 10.29 -16.10
C PHE A 233 12.58 10.63 -16.90
N LYS A 234 12.63 10.30 -18.20
CA LYS A 234 13.75 10.53 -19.10
C LYS A 234 13.21 11.16 -20.40
N GLU A 235 13.89 12.15 -20.98
CA GLU A 235 13.37 12.86 -22.16
C GLU A 235 13.19 11.95 -23.39
N ASP A 236 14.04 10.93 -23.52
CA ASP A 236 14.07 9.91 -24.58
C ASP A 236 13.66 8.51 -24.08
N GLY A 237 12.92 8.42 -22.97
CA GLY A 237 12.33 7.17 -22.47
C GLY A 237 11.10 6.69 -23.25
#